data_AF-A0A2N2X698-F1
#
_entry.id   AF-A0A2N2X698-F1
#
_cell.length_a   1.000
_cell.length_b   1.000
_cell.length_c   1.000
_cell.angle_alpha   90.00
_cell.angle_beta   90.00
_cell.angle_gamma   90.00
#
_symmetry.space_group_name_H-M   'P 1'
#
loop_
_entity.id
_entity.type
_entity.pdbx_description
1 polymer ?
#
loop_
_entity_poly.entity_id
_entity_poly.type
_entity_poly.pdbx_seq_one_letter_code
_entity_poly.pdbx_strand_id
1 'polypeptide(L)'
;MPQINFEILGRKLVNKYPTIAKELIEYPKIYDLKLLPQIKETILTHPRLSNKTATEKKEYFVAVALILYDPDHLAGYKKIRTGLRREISTLFNCSPTLISNLSKKVTILLSIYKFFKADVNYFADMISKEFANVNE
;
A
#
# COMPACT_ATOMS: atom_id res chain seq x y z
N MET A 1 -20.37 16.88 21.20
CA MET A 1 -18.92 16.61 21.25
C MET A 1 -18.22 17.62 20.35
N PRO A 2 -17.11 18.26 20.79
CA PRO A 2 -16.40 19.20 19.94
C PRO A 2 -15.84 18.48 18.71
N GLN A 3 -16.13 19.00 17.51
CA GLN A 3 -15.55 18.50 16.27
C GLN A 3 -14.08 18.90 16.23
N ILE A 4 -13.19 17.91 16.32
CA ILE A 4 -11.75 18.14 16.18
C ILE A 4 -11.50 18.57 14.73
N ASN A 5 -11.04 19.80 14.55
CA ASN A 5 -10.61 20.29 13.25
C ASN A 5 -9.20 19.72 12.96
N PHE A 6 -9.16 18.60 12.25
CA PHE A 6 -7.94 17.88 11.89
C PHE A 6 -6.97 18.73 11.06
N GLU A 7 -7.46 19.74 10.36
CA GLU A 7 -6.64 20.65 9.56
C GLU A 7 -5.78 21.57 10.45
N ILE A 8 -6.38 22.14 11.50
CA ILE A 8 -5.67 22.95 12.51
C ILE A 8 -4.68 22.08 13.28
N LEU A 9 -5.05 20.84 13.59
CA LEU A 9 -4.17 19.89 14.28
C LEU A 9 -2.96 19.51 13.41
N GLY A 10 -3.19 19.27 12.11
CA GLY A 10 -2.14 19.00 11.12
C GLY A 10 -1.13 20.15 11.00
N ARG A 11 -1.61 21.40 10.89
CA ARG A 11 -0.72 22.58 10.83
C ARG A 11 0.12 22.74 12.11
N LYS A 12 -0.46 22.44 13.28
CA LYS A 12 0.28 22.46 14.56
C LYS A 12 1.33 21.35 14.64
N LEU A 13 1.04 20.17 14.09
CA LEU A 13 1.99 19.05 13.99
C LEU A 13 3.17 19.38 13.07
N VAL A 14 2.91 19.96 11.89
CA VAL A 14 3.95 20.40 10.93
C VAL A 14 4.92 21.39 11.56
N ASN A 15 4.39 22.38 12.28
CA ASN A 15 5.21 23.40 12.90
C ASN A 15 6.05 22.88 14.08
N LYS A 16 5.52 21.90 14.83
CA LYS A 16 6.16 21.39 16.05
C LYS A 16 7.11 20.22 15.80
N TYR A 17 6.83 19.40 14.79
CA TYR A 17 7.60 18.21 14.43
C TYR A 17 7.77 18.12 12.90
N PRO A 18 8.56 19.00 12.28
CA PRO A 18 8.64 19.12 10.83
C PRO A 18 9.15 17.84 10.15
N THR A 19 10.03 17.09 10.79
CA THR A 19 10.54 15.80 10.28
C THR A 19 9.45 14.74 10.25
N ILE A 20 8.72 14.58 11.36
CA ILE A 20 7.61 13.63 11.50
C ILE A 20 6.46 14.01 10.56
N ALA A 21 6.20 15.30 10.40
CA ALA A 21 5.15 15.78 9.52
C ALA A 21 5.48 15.55 8.03
N LYS A 22 6.74 15.64 7.62
CA LYS A 22 7.17 15.22 6.28
C LYS A 22 6.91 13.73 6.05
N GLU A 23 7.26 12.88 7.01
CA GLU A 23 6.99 11.43 6.93
C GLU A 23 5.49 11.10 6.88
N LEU A 24 4.65 11.87 7.59
CA LEU A 24 3.18 11.72 7.58
C LEU A 24 2.53 12.15 6.27
N ILE A 25 3.07 13.15 5.57
CA ILE A 25 2.54 13.63 4.28
C ILE A 25 2.76 12.59 3.17
N GLU A 26 3.77 11.74 3.31
CA GLU A 26 4.15 10.76 2.29
C GLU A 26 3.21 9.55 2.20
N TYR A 27 2.26 9.36 3.13
CA TYR A 27 1.36 8.23 3.07
C TYR A 27 -0.06 8.48 3.59
N PRO A 28 -1.09 7.80 3.03
CA PRO A 28 -1.04 6.93 1.85
C PRO A 28 -0.82 7.69 0.54
N LYS A 29 -0.01 7.10 -0.35
CA LYS A 29 0.36 7.68 -1.64
C LYS A 29 -0.81 7.71 -2.64
N ILE A 30 -1.77 6.80 -2.50
CA ILE A 30 -2.96 6.71 -3.37
C ILE A 30 -4.20 6.42 -2.52
N TYR A 31 -5.31 7.13 -2.80
CA TYR A 31 -6.58 6.94 -2.10
C TYR A 31 -7.65 6.26 -2.95
N ASP A 32 -7.59 6.40 -4.28
CA ASP A 32 -8.60 5.84 -5.18
C ASP A 32 -8.39 4.33 -5.40
N LEU A 33 -9.28 3.53 -4.83
CA LEU A 33 -9.26 2.07 -4.96
C LEU A 33 -9.62 1.60 -6.38
N LYS A 34 -10.21 2.45 -7.21
CA LYS A 34 -10.54 2.12 -8.61
C LYS A 34 -9.30 1.87 -9.47
N LEU A 35 -8.12 2.30 -9.02
CA LEU A 35 -6.84 2.06 -9.70
C LEU A 35 -6.26 0.67 -9.42
N LEU A 36 -6.77 -0.06 -8.41
CA LEU A 36 -6.26 -1.40 -8.07
C LEU A 36 -6.25 -2.42 -9.21
N PRO A 37 -7.26 -2.49 -10.12
CA PRO A 37 -7.20 -3.38 -11.28
C PRO A 37 -6.03 -3.04 -12.22
N GLN A 38 -5.80 -1.76 -12.50
CA GLN A 38 -4.69 -1.32 -13.36
C GLN A 38 -3.35 -1.61 -12.69
N ILE A 39 -3.21 -1.28 -11.40
CA ILE A 39 -2.01 -1.59 -10.60
C ILE A 39 -1.73 -3.11 -10.61
N LYS A 40 -2.78 -3.93 -10.50
CA LYS A 40 -2.66 -5.39 -10.59
C LYS A 40 -2.07 -5.82 -11.92
N GLU A 41 -2.64 -5.38 -13.04
CA GLU A 41 -2.13 -5.72 -14.37
C GLU A 41 -0.68 -5.27 -14.55
N THR A 42 -0.34 -4.03 -14.17
CA THR A 42 1.02 -3.49 -14.25
C THR A 42 2.02 -4.35 -13.48
N ILE A 43 1.69 -4.78 -12.26
CA ILE A 43 2.60 -5.61 -11.44
C ILE A 43 2.70 -7.03 -11.99
N LEU A 44 1.56 -7.69 -12.27
CA LEU A 44 1.54 -9.11 -12.60
C LEU A 44 2.18 -9.43 -13.96
N THR A 45 2.15 -8.47 -14.89
CA THR A 45 2.76 -8.58 -16.23
C THR A 45 4.21 -8.11 -16.28
N HIS A 46 4.72 -7.48 -15.20
CA HIS A 46 6.06 -6.89 -15.22
C HIS A 46 7.17 -7.96 -15.37
N PRO A 47 8.17 -7.77 -16.24
CA PRO A 47 9.23 -8.74 -16.49
C PRO A 47 10.03 -9.18 -15.26
N ARG A 48 10.19 -8.30 -14.24
CA ARG A 48 10.85 -8.66 -12.96
C ARG A 48 10.16 -9.81 -12.23
N LEU A 49 8.87 -10.05 -12.47
CA LEU A 49 8.12 -11.15 -11.88
C LEU A 49 7.90 -12.32 -12.85
N SER A 50 8.56 -12.36 -14.01
CA SER A 50 8.38 -13.41 -15.02
C SER A 50 8.62 -14.82 -14.47
N ASN A 51 9.65 -14.97 -13.63
CA ASN A 51 10.03 -16.24 -13.01
C ASN A 51 9.28 -16.53 -11.69
N LYS A 52 8.26 -15.74 -11.35
CA LYS A 52 7.51 -15.86 -10.11
C LYS A 52 6.21 -16.61 -10.29
N THR A 53 5.89 -17.46 -9.32
CA THR A 53 4.63 -18.19 -9.26
C THR A 53 3.45 -17.22 -9.12
N ALA A 54 2.24 -17.67 -9.47
CA ALA A 54 1.03 -16.87 -9.28
C ALA A 54 0.83 -16.44 -7.81
N THR A 55 1.24 -17.30 -6.86
CA THR A 55 1.22 -17.00 -5.42
C THR A 55 2.19 -15.89 -5.07
N GLU A 56 3.46 -15.99 -5.50
CA GLU A 56 4.46 -14.93 -5.24
C GLU A 56 4.04 -13.61 -5.88
N LYS A 57 3.54 -13.63 -7.13
CA LYS A 57 3.04 -12.42 -7.79
C LYS A 57 1.90 -11.76 -7.00
N LYS A 58 1.01 -12.55 -6.40
CA LYS A 58 -0.04 -12.06 -5.50
C LYS A 58 0.54 -11.44 -4.22
N GLU A 59 1.58 -12.02 -3.66
CA GLU A 59 2.31 -11.46 -2.52
C GLU A 59 2.92 -10.09 -2.86
N TYR A 60 3.58 -9.97 -4.01
CA TYR A 60 4.10 -8.69 -4.51
C TYR A 60 2.99 -7.66 -4.65
N PHE A 61 1.88 -8.02 -5.31
CA PHE A 61 0.75 -7.10 -5.47
C PHE A 61 0.20 -6.63 -4.12
N VAL A 62 -0.05 -7.54 -3.18
CA VAL A 62 -0.61 -7.17 -1.86
C VAL A 62 0.37 -6.31 -1.07
N ALA A 63 1.67 -6.60 -1.12
CA ALA A 63 2.69 -5.78 -0.47
C ALA A 63 2.70 -4.35 -1.04
N VAL A 64 2.67 -4.20 -2.37
CA VAL A 64 2.62 -2.89 -3.02
C VAL A 64 1.33 -2.14 -2.68
N ALA A 65 0.18 -2.82 -2.75
CA ALA A 65 -1.11 -2.22 -2.40
C ALA A 65 -1.13 -1.71 -0.94
N LEU A 66 -0.51 -2.42 -0.01
CA LEU A 66 -0.40 -1.97 1.38
C LEU A 66 0.50 -0.73 1.52
N ILE A 67 1.63 -0.66 0.81
CA ILE A 67 2.49 0.53 0.84
C ILE A 67 1.75 1.76 0.30
N LEU A 68 0.99 1.59 -0.80
CA LEU A 68 0.32 2.70 -1.47
C LEU A 68 -0.93 3.18 -0.72
N TYR A 69 -1.73 2.26 -0.20
CA TYR A 69 -3.07 2.55 0.31
C TYR A 69 -3.23 2.41 1.83
N ASP A 70 -2.39 1.63 2.50
CA ASP A 70 -2.56 1.32 3.93
C ASP A 70 -1.24 1.10 4.70
N PRO A 71 -0.36 2.12 4.73
CA PRO A 71 0.95 2.08 5.39
C PRO A 71 0.85 1.72 6.88
N ASP A 72 -0.19 2.19 7.58
CA ASP A 72 -0.34 1.97 9.03
C ASP A 72 -0.55 0.49 9.36
N HIS A 73 -1.09 -0.29 8.41
CA HIS A 73 -1.20 -1.72 8.58
C HIS A 73 0.18 -2.38 8.60
N LEU A 74 1.11 -1.92 7.74
CA LEU A 74 2.48 -2.43 7.68
C LEU A 74 3.26 -2.09 8.96
N ALA A 75 3.01 -0.93 9.54
CA ALA A 75 3.58 -0.54 10.82
C ALA A 75 2.95 -1.25 12.04
N GLY A 76 1.91 -2.07 11.83
CA GLY A 76 1.25 -2.85 12.88
C GLY A 76 0.27 -2.06 13.75
N TYR A 77 -0.02 -0.80 13.41
CA TYR A 77 -0.93 0.03 14.20
C TYR A 77 -2.40 -0.38 14.07
N LYS A 78 -2.77 -1.01 12.96
CA LYS A 78 -4.15 -1.40 12.69
C LYS A 78 -4.26 -2.64 11.81
N LYS A 79 -5.47 -3.18 11.75
CA LYS A 79 -5.86 -4.19 10.75
C LYS A 79 -5.99 -3.54 9.38
N ILE A 80 -5.79 -4.31 8.31
CA ILE A 80 -6.00 -3.85 6.94
C ILE A 80 -7.38 -3.20 6.78
N ARG A 81 -7.41 -2.05 6.11
CA ARG A 81 -8.64 -1.30 5.82
C ARG A 81 -9.67 -2.20 5.13
N THR A 82 -10.88 -2.25 5.68
CA THR A 82 -11.95 -3.14 5.20
C THR A 82 -12.26 -2.97 3.71
N GLY A 83 -12.29 -1.73 3.22
CA GLY A 83 -12.50 -1.43 1.80
C GLY A 83 -11.41 -2.03 0.91
N LEU A 84 -10.13 -1.73 1.21
CA LEU A 84 -8.98 -2.27 0.47
C LEU A 84 -9.00 -3.81 0.46
N ARG A 85 -9.20 -4.43 1.62
CA ARG A 85 -9.28 -5.89 1.74
C ARG A 85 -10.36 -6.49 0.83
N ARG A 86 -11.55 -5.86 0.80
CA ARG A 86 -12.66 -6.32 -0.03
C ARG A 86 -12.34 -6.20 -1.52
N GLU A 87 -11.83 -5.05 -1.96
CA GLU A 87 -11.49 -4.85 -3.37
C GLU A 87 -10.42 -5.83 -3.85
N ILE A 88 -9.36 -6.05 -3.05
CA ILE A 88 -8.33 -7.06 -3.36
C ILE A 88 -8.95 -8.47 -3.43
N SER A 89 -9.86 -8.80 -2.52
CA SER A 89 -10.51 -10.12 -2.51
C SER A 89 -11.35 -10.36 -3.77
N THR A 90 -12.06 -9.33 -4.24
CA THR A 90 -12.81 -9.36 -5.51
C THR A 90 -11.86 -9.53 -6.70
N LEU A 91 -10.74 -8.78 -6.73
CA LEU A 91 -9.76 -8.82 -7.82
C LEU A 91 -9.09 -10.18 -8.03
N PHE A 92 -8.94 -10.96 -6.96
CA PHE A 92 -8.37 -12.30 -7.00
C PHE A 92 -9.40 -13.42 -6.86
N ASN A 93 -10.69 -13.08 -6.88
CA ASN A 93 -11.80 -14.01 -6.68
C ASN A 93 -11.54 -14.97 -5.50
N CYS A 94 -11.18 -14.43 -4.34
CA CYS A 94 -10.83 -15.22 -3.16
C CYS A 94 -11.47 -14.65 -1.89
N SER A 95 -11.42 -15.40 -0.79
CA SER A 95 -12.03 -14.95 0.45
C SER A 95 -11.30 -13.73 1.04
N PRO A 96 -12.03 -12.76 1.64
CA PRO A 96 -11.42 -11.65 2.37
C PRO A 96 -10.54 -12.10 3.54
N THR A 97 -10.76 -13.30 4.09
CA THR A 97 -9.92 -13.91 5.13
C THR A 97 -8.55 -14.29 4.60
N LEU A 98 -8.49 -14.83 3.37
CA LEU A 98 -7.22 -15.12 2.70
C LEU A 98 -6.39 -13.85 2.54
N ILE A 99 -7.02 -12.73 2.16
CA ILE A 99 -6.34 -11.43 2.04
C ILE A 99 -5.81 -10.94 3.40
N SER A 100 -6.56 -11.09 4.48
CA SER A 100 -6.06 -10.76 5.83
C SER A 100 -4.85 -11.61 6.25
N ASN A 101 -4.83 -12.90 5.88
CA ASN A 101 -3.69 -13.77 6.19
C ASN A 101 -2.48 -13.42 5.32
N LEU A 102 -2.74 -13.13 4.04
CA LEU A 102 -1.71 -12.69 3.10
C LEU A 102 -1.11 -11.35 3.51
N SER A 103 -1.91 -10.40 3.99
CA SER A 103 -1.42 -9.09 4.45
C SER A 103 -0.43 -9.24 5.60
N LYS A 104 -0.75 -10.10 6.58
CA LYS A 104 0.18 -10.43 7.68
C LYS A 104 1.46 -11.09 7.16
N LYS A 105 1.33 -12.06 6.23
CA LYS A 105 2.48 -12.74 5.63
C LYS A 105 3.41 -11.74 4.96
N VAL A 106 2.88 -10.87 4.11
CA VAL A 106 3.73 -9.92 3.35
C VAL A 106 4.37 -8.87 4.25
N THR A 107 3.74 -8.46 5.35
CA THR A 107 4.39 -7.59 6.36
C THR A 107 5.64 -8.26 6.94
N ILE A 108 5.56 -9.56 7.26
CA ILE A 108 6.73 -10.33 7.70
C ILE A 108 7.78 -10.41 6.58
N LEU A 109 7.36 -10.66 5.34
CA LEU A 109 8.29 -10.74 4.21
C LEU A 109 9.05 -9.42 4.00
N LEU A 110 8.36 -8.28 4.10
CA LEU A 110 8.95 -6.95 4.00
C LEU A 110 9.96 -6.67 5.12
N SER A 111 9.74 -7.23 6.32
CA SER A 111 10.66 -7.05 7.45
C SER A 111 11.92 -7.89 7.33
N ILE A 112 11.82 -9.11 6.79
CA ILE A 112 12.91 -10.10 6.83
C ILE A 112 13.73 -10.10 5.53
N TYR A 113 13.07 -10.03 4.37
CA TYR A 113 13.72 -10.28 3.09
C TYR A 113 14.02 -8.98 2.34
N LYS A 114 15.30 -8.57 2.40
CA LYS A 114 15.79 -7.32 1.78
C LYS A 114 15.48 -7.22 0.27
N PHE A 115 15.65 -8.30 -0.48
CA PHE A 115 15.37 -8.32 -1.93
C PHE A 115 13.89 -8.13 -2.22
N PHE A 116 13.01 -8.84 -1.49
CA PHE A 116 11.57 -8.67 -1.61
C PHE A 116 11.16 -7.22 -1.32
N LYS A 117 11.68 -6.64 -0.24
CA LYS A 117 11.45 -5.23 0.11
C LYS A 117 11.91 -4.27 -0.98
N ALA A 118 13.10 -4.49 -1.55
CA ALA A 118 13.64 -3.64 -2.60
C ALA A 118 12.77 -3.67 -3.87
N ASP A 119 12.33 -4.86 -4.28
CA ASP A 119 11.44 -5.00 -5.45
C ASP A 119 10.06 -4.39 -5.19
N VAL A 120 9.47 -4.61 -4.02
CA VAL A 120 8.19 -4.00 -3.65
C VAL A 120 8.28 -2.48 -3.63
N ASN A 121 9.35 -1.91 -3.06
CA ASN A 121 9.57 -0.46 -3.06
C ASN A 121 9.75 0.08 -4.49
N TYR A 122 10.49 -0.64 -5.35
CA TYR A 122 10.62 -0.29 -6.76
C TYR A 122 9.24 -0.18 -7.43
N PHE A 123 8.37 -1.18 -7.24
CA PHE A 123 7.02 -1.15 -7.80
C PHE A 123 6.18 -0.02 -7.23
N ALA A 124 6.21 0.18 -5.92
CA ALA A 124 5.45 1.25 -5.26
C ALA A 124 5.88 2.63 -5.78
N ASP A 125 7.17 2.89 -5.95
CA ASP A 125 7.67 4.17 -6.46
C ASP A 125 7.38 4.36 -7.96
N MET A 126 7.49 3.29 -8.76
CA MET A 126 7.11 3.31 -10.17
C MET A 126 5.63 3.67 -10.34
N ILE A 127 4.74 2.98 -9.62
CA ILE A 127 3.29 3.22 -9.64
C ILE A 127 2.98 4.62 -9.12
N SER A 128 3.59 5.04 -8.01
CA SER A 128 3.34 6.38 -7.46
C SER A 128 3.68 7.48 -8.47
N LYS A 129 4.76 7.33 -9.25
CA LYS A 129 5.13 8.27 -10.31
C LYS A 129 4.16 8.24 -11.49
N GLU A 130 3.73 7.05 -11.90
CA GLU A 130 2.76 6.87 -12.99
C GLU A 130 1.43 7.57 -12.68
N PHE A 131 0.92 7.43 -11.46
CA PHE A 131 -0.36 8.03 -11.06
C PHE A 131 -0.25 9.43 -10.44
N ALA A 132 0.96 9.92 -10.13
CA ALA A 132 1.17 11.33 -9.75
C ALA A 132 1.00 12.27 -10.96
N ASN A 133 1.43 11.85 -12.15
CA ASN A 133 1.38 12.65 -13.38
C ASN A 133 -0.01 12.71 -14.04
N VAL A 134 -1.03 12.09 -13.46
CA VAL A 134 -2.41 12.09 -13.98
C VAL A 134 -3.25 13.23 -13.38
N ASN A 135 -2.70 13.95 -12.38
CA ASN A 135 -3.40 15.05 -11.68
C ASN A 135 -2.77 16.44 -11.92
N GLU A 136 -1.90 16.59 -12.92
CA GLU A 136 -1.48 17.89 -13.50
C GLU A 136 -2.19 18.13 -14.84
#